data_AF-A0A7S1I4V2-F1
#
_entry.id   AF-A0A7S1I4V2-F1
#
_cell.length_a   1.000
_cell.length_b   1.000
_cell.length_c   1.000
_cell.angle_alpha   90.00
_cell.angle_beta   90.00
_cell.angle_gamma   90.00
#
_symmetry.space_group_name_H-M   'P 1'
#
loop_
_entity.id
_entity.type
_entity.pdbx_description
1 polymer ?
#
loop_
_entity_poly.entity_id
_entity_poly.type
_entity_poly.pdbx_seq_one_letter_code
_entity_poly.pdbx_strand_id
1 'polypeptide(L)'
;GWSRGRHAEMKDSERAQLMQLLVDAPSYDAWRAAARQLDELNGFGEWREKSTEYFDAKLARLRLDTLKSLHDSDDVLNLMHHIRADLHRGIGGIWNPRMHVYHTGSKRLVEEYMEHVDQMLQYILQHPRVPTKEKYTFFMDLGVTYS
;
A
#
# COMPACT_ATOMS: atom_id res chain seq x y z
N GLY A 1 -21.57 -6.07 -34.11
CA GLY A 1 -22.17 -6.91 -33.04
C GLY A 1 -21.28 -8.07 -32.66
N TRP A 2 -21.01 -8.97 -33.61
CA TRP A 2 -20.33 -10.26 -33.39
C TRP A 2 -18.90 -10.23 -32.83
N SER A 3 -18.07 -9.25 -33.19
CA SER A 3 -16.66 -9.24 -32.76
C SER A 3 -16.49 -8.89 -31.27
N ARG A 4 -17.37 -8.05 -30.70
CA ARG A 4 -17.28 -7.66 -29.28
C ARG A 4 -17.66 -8.79 -28.31
N GLY A 5 -18.60 -9.66 -28.71
CA GLY A 5 -18.99 -10.83 -27.92
C GLY A 5 -17.86 -11.84 -27.75
N ARG A 6 -17.18 -12.20 -28.85
CA ARG A 6 -16.05 -13.15 -28.82
C ARG A 6 -14.87 -12.66 -27.98
N HIS A 7 -14.56 -11.36 -28.01
CA HIS A 7 -13.50 -10.80 -27.16
C HIS A 7 -13.85 -10.85 -25.67
N ALA A 8 -15.12 -10.68 -25.29
CA ALA A 8 -15.56 -10.81 -23.90
C ALA A 8 -15.47 -12.26 -23.42
N GLU A 9 -15.98 -13.21 -24.23
CA GLU A 9 -15.90 -14.65 -23.94
C GLU A 9 -14.46 -15.15 -23.78
N MET A 10 -13.54 -14.67 -24.62
CA MET A 10 -12.11 -15.00 -24.48
C MET A 10 -11.53 -14.50 -23.15
N LYS A 11 -11.84 -13.26 -22.75
CA LYS A 11 -11.37 -12.71 -21.48
C LYS A 11 -11.95 -13.46 -20.28
N ASP A 12 -13.19 -13.91 -20.34
CA ASP A 12 -13.80 -14.68 -19.24
C ASP A 12 -13.20 -16.08 -19.12
N SER A 13 -12.90 -16.74 -20.24
CA SER A 13 -12.15 -18.00 -20.24
C SER A 13 -10.74 -17.84 -19.68
N GLU A 14 -10.05 -16.75 -20.04
CA GLU A 14 -8.71 -16.42 -19.55
C GLU A 14 -8.72 -16.16 -18.02
N ARG A 15 -9.70 -15.40 -17.51
CA ARG A 15 -9.90 -15.22 -16.06
C ARG A 15 -10.07 -16.54 -15.32
N ALA A 16 -10.90 -17.44 -15.83
CA ALA A 16 -11.15 -18.73 -15.21
C ALA A 16 -9.87 -19.58 -15.12
N GLN A 17 -9.07 -19.58 -16.19
CA GLN A 17 -7.77 -20.27 -16.21
C GLN A 17 -6.79 -19.69 -15.19
N LEU A 18 -6.68 -18.35 -15.12
CA LEU A 18 -5.82 -17.68 -14.15
C LEU A 18 -6.25 -17.93 -12.71
N MET A 19 -7.56 -17.94 -12.42
CA MET A 19 -8.08 -18.32 -11.10
C MET A 19 -7.72 -19.76 -10.73
N GLN A 20 -7.78 -20.69 -11.68
CA GLN A 20 -7.36 -22.07 -11.46
C GLN A 20 -5.86 -22.17 -11.18
N LEU A 21 -5.02 -21.43 -11.94
CA LEU A 21 -3.58 -21.36 -11.70
C LEU A 21 -3.21 -20.79 -10.33
N LEU A 22 -4.02 -19.89 -9.77
CA LEU A 22 -3.82 -19.41 -8.40
C LEU A 22 -4.04 -20.51 -7.36
N VAL A 23 -5.06 -21.36 -7.56
CA VAL A 23 -5.40 -22.46 -6.65
C VAL A 23 -4.34 -23.57 -6.73
N ASP A 24 -3.90 -23.89 -7.94
CA ASP A 24 -2.99 -25.01 -8.21
C ASP A 24 -1.49 -24.61 -8.17
N ALA A 25 -1.18 -23.37 -7.77
CA ALA A 25 0.17 -22.83 -7.81
C ALA A 25 1.14 -23.63 -6.91
N PRO A 26 2.24 -24.20 -7.45
CA PRO A 26 3.20 -24.99 -6.68
C PRO A 26 4.19 -24.15 -5.88
N SER A 27 4.20 -22.82 -6.08
CA SER A 27 5.11 -21.90 -5.43
C SER A 27 4.52 -20.50 -5.36
N TYR A 28 5.09 -19.67 -4.48
CA TYR A 28 4.74 -18.25 -4.39
C TYR A 28 4.99 -17.51 -5.72
N ASP A 29 6.08 -17.81 -6.41
CA ASP A 29 6.39 -17.15 -7.69
C ASP A 29 5.38 -17.51 -8.78
N ALA A 30 4.95 -18.78 -8.82
CA ALA A 30 3.91 -19.23 -9.75
C ALA A 30 2.56 -18.55 -9.43
N TRP A 31 2.20 -18.50 -8.15
CA TRP A 31 1.01 -17.79 -7.68
C TRP A 31 1.06 -16.31 -8.06
N ARG A 32 2.18 -15.63 -7.79
CA ARG A 32 2.37 -14.20 -8.04
C ARG A 32 2.29 -13.87 -9.53
N ALA A 33 2.84 -14.74 -10.39
CA ALA A 33 2.75 -14.58 -11.84
C ALA A 33 1.30 -14.64 -12.34
N ALA A 34 0.52 -15.64 -11.90
CA ALA A 34 -0.89 -15.77 -12.25
C ALA A 34 -1.73 -14.60 -11.67
N ALA A 35 -1.46 -14.22 -10.42
CA ALA A 35 -2.13 -13.13 -9.71
C ALA A 35 -1.97 -11.80 -10.44
N ARG A 36 -0.74 -11.51 -10.89
CA ARG A 36 -0.45 -10.29 -11.64
C ARG A 36 -1.20 -10.22 -12.96
N GLN A 37 -1.24 -11.32 -13.71
CA GLN A 37 -1.99 -11.37 -14.97
C GLN A 37 -3.49 -11.18 -14.73
N LEU A 38 -4.03 -11.79 -13.66
CA LEU A 38 -5.43 -11.62 -13.29
C LEU A 38 -5.75 -10.17 -12.89
N ASP A 39 -4.87 -9.54 -12.11
CA ASP A 39 -4.98 -8.14 -11.73
C ASP A 39 -4.97 -7.20 -12.96
N GLU A 40 -4.04 -7.41 -13.89
CA GLU A 40 -3.95 -6.66 -15.14
C GLU A 40 -5.24 -6.81 -15.98
N LEU A 41 -5.75 -8.04 -16.11
CA LEU A 41 -7.01 -8.34 -16.82
C LEU A 41 -8.26 -7.72 -16.14
N ASN A 42 -8.19 -7.52 -14.82
CA ASN A 42 -9.21 -6.88 -14.00
C ASN A 42 -9.03 -5.35 -13.89
N GLY A 43 -8.12 -4.76 -14.66
CA GLY A 43 -7.97 -3.31 -14.75
C GLY A 43 -7.22 -2.69 -13.56
N PHE A 44 -6.35 -3.45 -12.91
CA PHE A 44 -5.55 -2.99 -11.76
C PHE A 44 -4.85 -1.65 -12.04
N GLY A 45 -4.19 -1.51 -13.18
CA GLY A 45 -3.49 -0.28 -13.54
C GLY A 45 -4.39 0.96 -13.52
N GLU A 46 -5.60 0.85 -14.04
CA GLU A 46 -6.56 1.96 -14.04
C GLU A 46 -7.13 2.21 -12.63
N TRP A 47 -7.45 1.13 -11.91
CA TRP A 47 -7.93 1.23 -10.54
C TRP A 47 -6.90 1.90 -9.64
N ARG A 48 -5.60 1.64 -9.80
CA ARG A 48 -4.53 2.21 -8.97
C ARG A 48 -4.49 3.74 -8.97
N GLU A 49 -4.91 4.36 -10.08
CA GLU A 49 -4.89 5.80 -10.29
C GLU A 49 -6.27 6.45 -10.02
N LYS A 50 -7.36 5.69 -10.12
CA LYS A 50 -8.72 6.20 -9.90
C LYS A 50 -9.01 6.49 -8.42
N SER A 51 -9.68 7.62 -8.17
CA SER A 51 -10.28 7.94 -6.87
C SER A 51 -11.36 6.94 -6.48
N THR A 52 -11.52 6.70 -5.19
CA THR A 52 -12.55 5.84 -4.63
C THR A 52 -13.09 6.44 -3.34
N GLU A 53 -14.34 6.14 -3.01
CA GLU A 53 -14.97 6.60 -1.76
C GLU A 53 -14.35 5.95 -0.51
N TYR A 54 -13.67 4.81 -0.67
CA TYR A 54 -13.04 4.08 0.44
C TYR A 54 -11.68 4.63 0.85
N PHE A 55 -11.15 5.58 0.08
CA PHE A 55 -9.83 6.15 0.31
C PHE A 55 -9.79 7.65 0.07
N ASP A 56 -9.56 8.39 1.15
CA ASP A 56 -9.30 9.82 1.10
C ASP A 56 -7.86 10.09 0.63
N ALA A 57 -7.70 10.08 -0.69
CA ALA A 57 -6.44 10.38 -1.34
C ALA A 57 -5.92 11.79 -1.03
N LYS A 58 -6.80 12.75 -0.73
CA LYS A 58 -6.38 14.12 -0.39
C LYS A 58 -5.75 14.15 0.99
N LEU A 59 -6.38 13.51 1.96
CA LEU A 59 -5.81 13.38 3.30
C LEU A 59 -4.49 12.61 3.27
N ALA A 60 -4.42 11.50 2.53
CA ALA A 60 -3.17 10.74 2.39
C ALA A 60 -2.04 11.56 1.77
N ARG A 61 -2.33 12.34 0.72
CA ARG A 61 -1.35 13.24 0.10
C ARG A 61 -0.88 14.32 1.07
N LEU A 62 -1.81 14.98 1.77
CA LEU A 62 -1.47 16.00 2.76
C LEU A 62 -0.54 15.47 3.85
N ARG A 63 -0.80 14.26 4.34
CA ARG A 63 0.05 13.61 5.34
C ARG A 63 1.43 13.28 4.78
N LEU A 64 1.48 12.70 3.58
CA LEU A 64 2.73 12.41 2.91
C LEU A 64 3.58 13.68 2.71
N ASP A 65 2.97 14.79 2.31
CA ASP A 65 3.68 16.06 2.09
C ASP A 65 4.17 16.66 3.42
N THR A 66 3.38 16.55 4.48
CA THR A 66 3.79 16.97 5.84
C THR A 66 5.00 16.15 6.30
N LEU A 67 4.95 14.84 6.12
CA LEU A 67 6.04 13.93 6.43
C LEU A 67 7.31 14.34 5.66
N LYS A 68 7.24 14.43 4.33
CA LYS A 68 8.36 14.86 3.49
C LYS A 68 8.97 16.18 3.97
N SER A 69 8.13 17.18 4.26
CA SER A 69 8.60 18.48 4.76
C SER A 69 9.35 18.39 6.10
N LEU A 70 8.89 17.55 7.03
CA LEU A 70 9.55 17.37 8.34
C LEU A 70 10.89 16.64 8.20
N HIS A 71 10.96 15.67 7.27
CA HIS A 71 12.21 15.01 6.95
C HIS A 71 13.22 15.99 6.33
N ASP A 72 12.79 16.77 5.34
CA ASP A 72 13.65 17.75 4.66
C ASP A 72 14.14 18.86 5.60
N SER A 73 13.37 19.20 6.63
CA SER A 73 13.76 20.18 7.66
C SER A 73 14.54 19.56 8.83
N ASP A 74 14.91 18.28 8.76
CA ASP A 74 15.57 17.54 9.85
C ASP A 74 14.74 17.58 11.16
N ASP A 75 13.41 17.73 11.13
CA ASP A 75 12.59 17.84 12.34
C ASP A 75 12.14 16.46 12.84
N VAL A 76 13.11 15.70 13.35
CA VAL A 76 12.92 14.30 13.75
C VAL A 76 11.88 14.10 14.86
N LEU A 77 11.74 15.06 15.78
CA LEU A 77 10.83 14.91 16.92
C LEU A 77 9.37 15.06 16.49
N ASN A 78 9.08 16.06 15.66
CA ASN A 78 7.75 16.20 15.07
C ASN A 78 7.47 15.07 14.08
N LEU A 79 8.48 14.62 13.33
CA LEU A 79 8.33 13.46 12.45
C LEU A 79 7.87 12.21 13.22
N MET A 80 8.52 11.88 14.34
CA MET A 80 8.12 10.78 15.21
C MET A 80 6.69 10.95 15.76
N HIS A 81 6.30 12.18 16.10
CA HIS A 81 4.95 12.47 16.57
C HIS A 81 3.89 12.17 15.49
N HIS A 82 4.12 12.66 14.27
CA HIS A 82 3.21 12.45 13.14
C HIS A 82 3.08 10.97 12.75
N ILE A 83 4.20 10.23 12.67
CA ILE A 83 4.17 8.81 12.33
C ILE A 83 3.37 8.00 13.34
N ARG A 84 3.56 8.22 14.66
CA ARG A 84 2.76 7.54 15.69
C ARG A 84 1.26 7.80 15.51
N ALA A 85 0.92 9.07 15.29
CA ALA A 85 -0.45 9.54 15.13
C ALA A 85 -1.16 8.95 13.90
N ASP A 86 -0.45 8.87 12.79
CA ASP A 86 -0.99 8.48 11.50
C ASP A 86 -1.13 6.96 11.35
N LEU A 87 -0.13 6.20 11.82
CA LEU A 87 -0.16 4.74 11.81
C LEU A 87 -1.27 4.19 12.70
N HIS A 88 -1.48 4.78 13.89
CA HIS A 88 -2.52 4.34 14.83
C HIS A 88 -3.95 4.57 14.32
N ARG A 89 -4.18 5.59 13.50
CA ARG A 89 -5.54 5.96 13.07
C ARG A 89 -5.94 5.36 11.72
N GLY A 90 -4.99 4.86 10.94
CA GLY A 90 -5.23 4.45 9.57
C GLY A 90 -5.57 5.64 8.69
N ILE A 91 -4.57 6.15 7.98
CA ILE A 91 -4.77 7.35 7.17
C ILE A 91 -5.77 7.08 6.05
N GLY A 92 -6.78 7.94 5.95
CA GLY A 92 -7.65 8.05 4.78
C GLY A 92 -8.30 6.74 4.35
N GLY A 93 -8.44 5.73 5.20
CA GLY A 93 -9.01 4.42 4.82
C GLY A 93 -8.04 3.46 4.12
N ILE A 94 -6.72 3.63 4.25
CA ILE A 94 -5.70 2.71 3.68
C ILE A 94 -5.94 1.24 4.07
N TRP A 95 -6.44 1.00 5.28
CA TRP A 95 -6.73 -0.33 5.79
C TRP A 95 -8.12 -0.86 5.41
N ASN A 96 -8.93 -0.07 4.68
CA ASN A 96 -10.26 -0.52 4.29
C ASN A 96 -10.13 -1.79 3.41
N PRO A 97 -10.80 -2.91 3.72
CA PRO A 97 -10.69 -4.13 2.93
C PRO A 97 -11.02 -3.94 1.44
N ARG A 98 -11.89 -2.96 1.11
CA ARG A 98 -12.22 -2.60 -0.28
C ARG A 98 -11.06 -1.96 -1.06
N MET A 99 -9.96 -1.64 -0.38
CA MET A 99 -8.70 -1.17 -0.95
C MET A 99 -7.73 -2.30 -1.30
N HIS A 100 -8.05 -3.54 -0.93
CA HIS A 100 -7.18 -4.72 -1.09
C HIS A 100 -7.88 -5.80 -1.91
N VAL A 101 -8.53 -5.39 -3.00
CA VAL A 101 -9.30 -6.27 -3.91
C VAL A 101 -8.46 -6.89 -5.02
N TYR A 102 -7.23 -6.40 -5.21
CA TYR A 102 -6.25 -6.95 -6.15
C TYR A 102 -5.21 -7.76 -5.39
N HIS A 103 -4.66 -8.77 -6.05
CA HIS A 103 -3.81 -9.77 -5.40
C HIS A 103 -2.37 -9.30 -5.17
N THR A 104 -1.84 -8.45 -6.06
CA THR A 104 -0.40 -8.14 -6.12
C THR A 104 -0.02 -6.75 -5.68
N GLY A 105 -0.97 -5.89 -5.32
CA GLY A 105 -0.66 -4.57 -4.76
C GLY A 105 -1.89 -3.74 -4.44
N SER A 106 -1.65 -2.45 -4.17
CA SER A 106 -2.69 -1.50 -3.74
C SER A 106 -2.68 -0.24 -4.61
N LYS A 107 -3.43 0.79 -4.21
CA LYS A 107 -3.39 2.09 -4.89
C LYS A 107 -1.97 2.63 -4.88
N ARG A 108 -1.58 3.31 -5.96
CA ARG A 108 -0.22 3.87 -6.10
C ARG A 108 0.14 4.83 -4.96
N LEU A 109 -0.80 5.68 -4.54
CA LEU A 109 -0.57 6.60 -3.42
C LEU A 109 -0.38 5.87 -2.09
N VAL A 110 -1.03 4.72 -1.89
CA VAL A 110 -0.83 3.92 -0.68
C VAL A 110 0.57 3.34 -0.66
N GLU A 111 1.02 2.77 -1.78
CA GLU A 111 2.38 2.26 -1.91
C GLU A 111 3.43 3.38 -1.72
N GLU A 112 3.26 4.54 -2.36
CA GLU A 112 4.14 5.71 -2.21
C GLU A 112 4.21 6.18 -0.75
N TYR A 113 3.06 6.20 -0.05
CA TYR A 113 3.01 6.56 1.37
C TYR A 113 3.79 5.56 2.23
N MET A 114 3.57 4.26 2.04
CA MET A 114 4.24 3.22 2.82
C MET A 114 5.76 3.19 2.60
N GLU A 115 6.20 3.39 1.36
CA GLU A 115 7.63 3.52 1.02
C GLU A 115 8.27 4.71 1.74
N HIS A 116 7.60 5.86 1.80
CA HIS A 116 8.12 7.02 2.53
C HIS A 116 8.14 6.79 4.03
N VAL A 117 7.09 6.18 4.60
CA VAL A 117 7.10 5.83 6.02
C VAL A 117 8.29 4.93 6.34
N ASP A 118 8.57 3.91 5.52
CA ASP A 118 9.74 3.03 5.73
C ASP A 118 11.06 3.82 5.73
N GLN A 119 11.26 4.69 4.74
CA GLN A 119 12.44 5.57 4.68
C GLN A 119 12.58 6.42 5.95
N MET A 120 11.46 6.94 6.46
CA MET A 120 11.44 7.79 7.65
C MET A 120 11.71 7.00 8.93
N LEU A 121 11.23 5.76 9.01
CA LEU A 121 11.55 4.85 10.11
C LEU A 121 13.06 4.56 10.11
N GLN A 122 13.66 4.29 8.96
CA GLN A 122 15.11 4.11 8.84
C GLN A 122 15.88 5.37 9.24
N TYR A 123 15.42 6.53 8.80
CA TYR A 123 15.98 7.82 9.18
C TYR A 123 15.93 8.02 10.70
N ILE A 124 14.78 7.83 11.35
CA ILE A 124 14.63 7.94 12.82
C ILE A 124 15.57 6.97 13.54
N LEU A 125 15.67 5.72 13.05
CA LEU A 125 16.53 4.69 13.64
C LEU A 125 18.00 5.12 13.65
N GLN A 126 18.46 5.76 12.58
CA GLN A 126 19.85 6.18 12.43
C GLN A 126 20.12 7.58 12.98
N HIS A 127 19.09 8.38 13.25
CA HIS A 127 19.24 9.79 13.60
C HIS A 127 19.98 9.99 14.95
N PRO A 128 21.04 10.81 15.01
CA PRO A 128 21.90 10.92 16.19
C PRO A 128 21.26 11.70 17.35
N ARG A 129 20.30 12.60 17.07
CA ARG A 129 19.64 13.39 18.12
C ARG A 129 18.54 12.64 18.87
N VAL A 130 18.15 11.44 18.41
CA VAL A 130 17.15 10.61 19.11
C VAL A 130 17.90 9.61 19.99
N PRO A 131 17.74 9.66 21.33
CA PRO A 131 18.35 8.68 22.22
C PRO A 131 17.87 7.25 21.95
N THR A 132 18.74 6.25 22.15
CA THR A 132 18.41 4.83 21.94
C THR A 132 17.14 4.38 22.67
N LYS A 133 16.94 4.88 23.90
CA LYS A 133 15.74 4.59 24.69
C LYS A 133 14.46 5.11 24.00
N GLU A 134 14.50 6.31 23.44
CA GLU A 134 13.35 6.91 22.76
C GLU A 134 13.06 6.20 21.43
N LYS A 135 14.11 5.80 20.69
CA LYS A 135 13.97 4.94 19.50
C LYS A 135 13.25 3.65 19.88
N TYR A 136 13.75 2.94 20.90
CA TYR A 136 13.15 1.69 21.36
C TYR A 136 11.67 1.87 21.71
N THR A 137 11.34 2.86 22.54
CA THR A 137 9.93 3.15 22.89
C THR A 137 9.09 3.43 21.66
N PHE A 138 9.56 4.30 20.75
CA PHE A 138 8.87 4.60 19.51
C PHE A 138 8.56 3.34 18.68
N PHE A 139 9.55 2.48 18.42
CA PHE A 139 9.33 1.27 17.62
C PHE A 139 8.45 0.23 18.33
N MET A 140 8.55 0.12 19.66
CA MET A 140 7.67 -0.76 20.44
C MET A 140 6.21 -0.28 20.42
N ASP A 141 5.98 1.03 20.57
CA ASP A 141 4.64 1.63 20.51
C ASP A 141 3.99 1.39 19.13
N LEU A 142 4.79 1.47 18.06
CA LEU A 142 4.33 1.13 16.72
C LEU A 142 3.95 -0.35 16.64
N GLY A 143 4.79 -1.27 17.11
CA GLY A 143 4.51 -2.70 17.06
C GLY A 143 3.22 -3.13 17.77
N VAL A 144 2.92 -2.56 18.95
CA VAL A 144 1.70 -2.87 19.72
C VAL A 144 0.43 -2.33 19.05
N THR A 145 0.56 -1.30 18.22
CA THR A 145 -0.55 -0.74 17.46
C THR A 145 -0.99 -1.65 16.29
N TYR A 146 -0.19 -2.66 15.93
CA TYR A 146 -0.43 -3.57 14.80
C TYR A 146 -0.75 -5.03 15.20
N SER A 147 -0.94 -5.32 16.49
CA SER A 147 -1.38 -6.64 17.00
C SER A 147 -2.86 -6.64 17.35
#